data_AF-A0A3B4CSC0-F1
#
_entry.id   AF-A0A3B4CSC0-F1
#
_cell.length_a   1.000
_cell.length_b   1.000
_cell.length_c   1.000
_cell.angle_alpha   90.00
_cell.angle_beta   90.00
_cell.angle_gamma   90.00
#
_symmetry.space_group_name_H-M   'P 1'
#
loop_
_entity.id
_entity.type
_entity.pdbx_description
1 polymer ?
#
loop_
_entity_poly.entity_id
_entity_poly.type
_entity_poly.pdbx_seq_one_letter_code
_entity_poly.pdbx_strand_id
1 'polypeptide(L)'
;MVRLDLGNVVLRRMKEEDVEAVKALIKEGCEGTENRLILHLLTRPLALLMLATLSSVLRFLVHSFIVALLIPVFLCIVYLKLTIPRYTGILGSTRPYWDYLGSCYRAGSEPDLPNPHAGKGKLLINQDKAKRRKKAKEQERGKTKEEKVDEDDLKERARVAGEVWVADCEDEVLGCVARDGWSRDGVYRICRLVVQSWYRREGLGRLLVQSLEAKARQSGIARVYAHVPFPSKVGEAFFRKLGYRLQGETAGVQDEEEEEDDYEEPEKGWLGFPVTKVFVKDL
;
A
#
# COMPACT_ATOMS: atom_id res chain seq x y z
N MET A 1 -16.29 -13.63 -15.78
CA MET A 1 -16.17 -12.73 -14.61
C MET A 1 -16.46 -13.61 -13.41
N VAL A 2 -15.48 -13.83 -12.54
CA VAL A 2 -15.63 -14.73 -11.39
C VAL A 2 -16.45 -14.00 -10.34
N ARG A 3 -17.62 -14.54 -9.97
CA ARG A 3 -18.49 -13.94 -8.96
C ARG A 3 -18.02 -14.42 -7.60
N LEU A 4 -17.44 -13.53 -6.81
CA LEU A 4 -16.96 -13.85 -5.47
C LEU A 4 -18.10 -13.67 -4.46
N ASP A 5 -18.39 -14.72 -3.68
CA ASP A 5 -19.26 -14.58 -2.52
C ASP A 5 -18.44 -14.02 -1.34
N LEU A 6 -18.70 -12.75 -0.99
CA LEU A 6 -18.05 -12.08 0.12
C LEU A 6 -18.29 -12.76 1.48
N GLY A 7 -19.33 -13.59 1.60
CA GLY A 7 -19.59 -14.37 2.82
C GLY A 7 -18.54 -15.45 3.09
N ASN A 8 -17.90 -15.98 2.04
CA ASN A 8 -16.89 -17.05 2.14
C ASN A 8 -15.48 -16.51 2.36
N VAL A 9 -15.28 -15.20 2.21
CA VAL A 9 -13.98 -14.56 2.38
C VAL A 9 -13.64 -14.46 3.86
N VAL A 10 -12.47 -14.95 4.24
CA VAL A 10 -11.91 -14.82 5.58
C VAL A 10 -10.92 -13.67 5.57
N LEU A 11 -11.17 -12.63 6.38
CA LEU A 11 -10.24 -11.52 6.54
C LEU A 11 -9.33 -11.79 7.74
N ARG A 12 -8.08 -12.18 7.49
CA ARG A 12 -7.15 -12.62 8.53
C ARG A 12 -5.83 -11.88 8.48
N ARG A 13 -5.06 -11.96 9.56
CA ARG A 13 -3.65 -11.53 9.57
C ARG A 13 -2.84 -12.27 8.52
N MET A 14 -1.92 -11.53 7.91
CA MET A 14 -0.89 -12.08 7.04
C MET A 14 0.07 -12.94 7.85
N LYS A 15 0.34 -14.15 7.36
CA LYS A 15 1.30 -15.10 7.91
C LYS A 15 2.57 -15.12 7.05
N GLU A 16 3.58 -15.83 7.53
CA GLU A 16 4.85 -16.01 6.80
C GLU A 16 4.64 -16.71 5.44
N GLU A 17 3.75 -17.69 5.37
CA GLU A 17 3.38 -18.40 4.13
C GLU A 17 2.75 -17.48 3.06
N ASP A 18 2.11 -16.39 3.48
CA ASP A 18 1.45 -15.45 2.55
C ASP A 18 2.44 -14.42 1.98
N VAL A 19 3.67 -14.33 2.49
CA VAL A 19 4.61 -13.24 2.14
C VAL A 19 4.87 -13.17 0.65
N GLU A 20 5.12 -14.29 0.00
CA GLU A 20 5.40 -14.33 -1.44
C GLU A 20 4.16 -13.97 -2.26
N ALA A 21 3.00 -14.50 -1.87
CA ALA A 21 1.72 -14.24 -2.55
C ALA A 21 1.32 -12.76 -2.45
N VAL A 22 1.37 -12.18 -1.25
CA VAL A 22 1.11 -10.75 -1.05
C VAL A 22 2.15 -9.91 -1.80
N LYS A 23 3.41 -10.36 -1.84
CA LYS A 23 4.43 -9.62 -2.59
C LYS A 23 4.14 -9.57 -4.09
N ALA A 24 3.75 -10.70 -4.66
CA ALA A 24 3.37 -10.80 -6.06
C ALA A 24 2.12 -9.96 -6.35
N LEU A 25 1.10 -10.06 -5.49
CA LEU A 25 -0.14 -9.30 -5.58
C LEU A 25 0.12 -7.79 -5.61
N ILE A 26 0.92 -7.29 -4.67
CA ILE A 26 1.23 -5.86 -4.57
C ILE A 26 2.02 -5.38 -5.81
N LYS A 27 2.97 -6.19 -6.29
CA LYS A 27 3.74 -5.90 -7.52
C LYS A 27 2.82 -5.78 -8.74
N GLU A 28 1.89 -6.70 -8.91
CA GLU A 28 0.87 -6.65 -9.98
C GLU A 28 -0.03 -5.42 -9.83
N GLY A 29 -0.50 -5.12 -8.62
CA GLY A 29 -1.37 -3.97 -8.34
C GLY A 29 -0.73 -2.62 -8.67
N CYS A 30 0.60 -2.52 -8.54
CA CYS A 30 1.35 -1.30 -8.81
C CYS A 30 1.88 -1.20 -10.25
N GLU A 31 1.72 -2.25 -11.04
CA GLU A 31 2.20 -2.28 -12.41
C GLU A 31 1.62 -1.11 -13.22
N GLY A 32 2.49 -0.41 -13.93
CA GLY A 32 2.14 0.78 -14.72
C GLY A 32 1.89 2.06 -13.91
N THR A 33 1.65 1.99 -12.59
CA THR A 33 1.52 3.18 -11.73
C THR A 33 2.84 3.94 -11.67
N GLU A 34 3.97 3.23 -11.55
CA GLU A 34 5.31 3.82 -11.60
C GLU A 34 5.54 4.65 -12.87
N ASN A 35 5.20 4.11 -14.04
CA ASN A 35 5.43 4.80 -15.32
C ASN A 35 4.58 6.07 -15.41
N ARG A 36 3.34 6.02 -14.91
CA ARG A 36 2.46 7.19 -14.85
C ARG A 36 2.97 8.23 -13.85
N LEU A 37 3.56 7.81 -12.73
CA LEU A 37 4.21 8.69 -11.77
C LEU A 37 5.46 9.34 -12.36
N ILE A 38 6.31 8.60 -13.06
CA ILE A 38 7.48 9.14 -13.77
C ILE A 38 7.02 10.20 -14.78
N LEU A 39 6.02 9.88 -15.60
CA LEU A 39 5.46 10.84 -16.56
C LEU A 39 4.90 12.08 -15.85
N HIS A 40 4.21 11.90 -14.73
CA HIS A 40 3.68 12.99 -13.91
C HIS A 40 4.79 13.91 -13.38
N LEU A 41 5.91 13.34 -12.91
CA LEU A 41 7.06 14.10 -12.41
C LEU A 41 7.80 14.83 -13.55
N LEU A 42 8.04 14.15 -14.67
CA LEU A 42 8.75 14.71 -15.82
C LEU A 42 7.98 15.83 -16.52
N THR A 43 6.65 15.84 -16.41
CA THR A 43 5.79 16.88 -17.00
C THR A 43 5.64 18.11 -16.10
N ARG A 44 6.29 18.16 -14.92
CA ARG A 44 6.27 19.35 -14.07
C ARG A 44 7.13 20.48 -14.65
N PRO A 45 6.71 21.76 -14.54
CA PRO A 45 7.43 22.89 -15.13
C PRO A 45 8.91 22.95 -14.73
N LEU A 46 9.24 22.72 -13.46
CA LEU A 46 10.63 22.73 -12.99
C LEU A 46 11.45 21.57 -13.58
N ALA A 47 10.86 20.38 -13.70
CA ALA A 47 11.52 19.23 -14.31
C ALA A 47 11.83 19.49 -15.80
N LEU A 48 10.85 20.03 -16.53
CA LEU A 48 11.02 20.42 -17.94
C LEU A 48 12.08 21.51 -18.11
N LEU A 49 12.11 22.50 -17.23
CA LEU A 49 13.11 23.57 -17.24
C LEU A 49 14.51 23.00 -16.97
N MET A 50 14.68 22.12 -15.99
CA MET A 50 15.95 21.46 -15.69
C MET A 50 16.44 20.57 -16.84
N LEU A 51 15.53 19.83 -17.48
CA LEU A 51 15.89 19.01 -18.65
C LEU A 51 16.29 19.88 -19.84
N ALA A 52 15.60 21.01 -20.05
CA ALA A 52 15.92 21.95 -21.12
C ALA A 52 17.27 22.63 -20.91
N THR A 53 17.59 23.07 -19.69
CA THR A 53 18.90 23.66 -19.36
C THR A 53 20.02 22.64 -19.50
N LEU A 54 19.84 21.42 -18.96
CA LEU A 54 20.82 20.34 -19.09
C LEU A 54 21.05 19.96 -20.56
N SER A 55 19.98 19.86 -21.36
CA SER A 55 20.07 19.64 -22.80
C SER A 55 20.83 20.76 -23.50
N SER A 56 20.58 22.02 -23.15
CA SER A 56 21.27 23.16 -23.74
C SER A 56 22.76 23.17 -23.43
N VAL A 57 23.17 22.84 -22.20
CA VAL A 57 24.58 22.70 -21.84
C VAL A 57 25.22 21.54 -22.61
N LEU A 58 24.52 20.41 -22.69
CA LEU A 58 25.05 19.21 -23.35
C LEU A 58 25.27 19.39 -24.86
N ARG A 59 24.53 20.30 -25.51
CA ARG A 59 24.77 20.66 -26.93
C ARG A 59 26.14 21.26 -27.19
N PHE A 60 26.76 21.90 -26.20
CA PHE A 60 28.13 22.42 -26.36
C PHE A 60 29.19 21.32 -26.28
N LEU A 61 28.85 20.17 -25.70
CA LEU A 61 29.77 19.04 -25.49
C LEU A 61 29.59 17.94 -26.54
N VAL A 62 28.37 17.78 -27.07
CA VAL A 62 28.02 16.68 -27.97
C VAL A 62 27.76 17.23 -29.37
N HIS A 63 28.44 16.68 -30.38
CA HIS A 63 28.28 17.06 -31.79
C HIS A 63 26.93 16.68 -32.43
N SER A 64 25.96 16.18 -31.64
CA SER A 64 24.66 15.72 -32.13
C SER A 64 23.52 16.33 -31.30
N PHE A 65 22.65 17.07 -31.99
CA PHE A 65 21.46 17.68 -31.41
C PHE A 65 20.50 16.66 -30.80
N ILE A 66 20.25 15.55 -31.52
CA ILE A 66 19.33 14.49 -31.10
C ILE A 66 19.83 13.85 -29.80
N VAL A 67 21.14 13.56 -29.74
CA VAL A 67 21.76 12.93 -28.58
C VAL A 67 21.71 13.87 -27.36
N ALA A 68 21.99 15.16 -27.56
CA ALA A 68 21.90 16.16 -26.50
C ALA A 68 20.48 16.36 -25.95
N LEU A 69 19.44 16.01 -26.70
CA LEU A 69 18.04 16.05 -26.26
C LEU A 69 17.61 14.75 -25.56
N LEU A 70 17.98 13.59 -26.10
CA LEU A 70 17.52 12.29 -25.60
C LEU A 70 18.27 11.83 -24.34
N ILE A 71 19.57 12.07 -24.24
CA ILE A 71 20.38 11.59 -23.10
C ILE A 71 19.85 12.09 -21.75
N PRO A 72 19.61 13.40 -21.53
CA PRO A 72 19.12 13.92 -20.25
C PRO A 72 17.80 13.28 -19.82
N VAL A 73 16.87 13.12 -20.77
CA VAL A 73 15.55 12.52 -20.52
C VAL A 73 15.71 11.04 -20.18
N PHE A 74 16.50 10.30 -20.94
CA PHE A 74 16.75 8.87 -20.69
C PHE A 74 17.40 8.63 -19.32
N LEU A 75 18.46 9.38 -18.99
CA LEU A 75 19.12 9.29 -17.70
C LEU A 75 18.17 9.65 -16.55
N CYS A 76 17.32 10.65 -16.72
CA CYS A 76 16.31 11.02 -15.72
C CYS A 76 15.28 9.89 -15.53
N ILE A 77 14.79 9.27 -16.61
CA ILE A 77 13.89 8.11 -16.53
C ILE A 77 14.54 6.94 -15.79
N VAL A 78 15.80 6.61 -16.14
CA VAL A 78 16.55 5.54 -15.47
C VAL A 78 16.74 5.87 -13.98
N TYR A 79 17.13 7.10 -13.66
CA TYR A 79 17.26 7.58 -12.28
C TYR A 79 15.94 7.44 -11.52
N LEU A 80 14.82 7.90 -12.08
CA LEU A 80 13.50 7.81 -11.46
C LEU A 80 13.02 6.35 -11.32
N LYS A 81 13.29 5.49 -12.30
CA LYS A 81 13.02 4.04 -12.21
C LYS A 81 13.78 3.36 -11.09
N LEU A 82 14.99 3.84 -10.79
CA LEU A 82 15.82 3.31 -9.70
C LEU A 82 15.46 3.90 -8.34
N THR A 83 14.97 5.15 -8.29
CA THR A 83 14.70 5.86 -7.04
C THR A 83 13.26 5.67 -6.57
N ILE A 84 12.25 5.78 -7.44
CA ILE A 84 10.83 5.71 -7.04
C ILE A 84 10.52 4.42 -6.25
N PRO A 85 10.85 3.20 -6.73
CA PRO A 85 10.57 1.98 -5.97
C PRO A 85 11.30 1.91 -4.61
N ARG A 86 12.38 2.68 -4.44
CA ARG A 86 13.16 2.75 -3.20
C ARG A 86 12.61 3.79 -2.21
N TYR A 87 12.04 4.89 -2.70
CA TYR A 87 11.50 5.98 -1.88
C TYR A 87 10.00 5.87 -1.60
N THR A 88 9.22 5.36 -2.55
CA THR A 88 7.75 5.29 -2.46
C THR A 88 7.29 3.88 -2.09
N GLY A 89 8.00 3.24 -1.16
CA GLY A 89 7.79 1.86 -0.71
C GLY A 89 6.31 1.53 -0.67
N ILE A 90 5.91 0.77 -1.70
CA ILE A 90 4.55 0.65 -2.23
C ILE A 90 3.46 1.31 -1.37
N LEU A 91 3.38 2.63 -1.51
CA LEU A 91 2.39 3.57 -0.99
C LEU A 91 2.12 3.53 0.50
N GLY A 92 2.59 4.56 1.19
CA GLY A 92 2.33 4.86 2.60
C GLY A 92 3.52 4.61 3.52
N SER A 93 4.71 4.29 2.99
CA SER A 93 5.92 4.10 3.79
C SER A 93 7.13 4.72 3.09
N THR A 94 7.94 5.45 3.86
CA THR A 94 9.21 6.06 3.42
C THR A 94 10.34 5.04 3.21
N ARG A 95 10.06 3.74 3.37
CA ARG A 95 11.06 2.65 3.35
C ARG A 95 10.78 1.64 2.23
N PRO A 96 11.81 1.04 1.60
CA PRO A 96 11.63 0.13 0.47
C PRO A 96 10.81 -1.11 0.87
N TYR A 97 9.72 -1.36 0.13
CA TYR A 97 8.70 -2.38 0.48
C TYR A 97 9.24 -3.82 0.57
N TRP A 98 10.30 -4.15 -0.17
CA TRP A 98 10.86 -5.51 -0.23
C TRP A 98 11.49 -5.97 1.09
N ASP A 99 11.93 -5.03 1.93
CA ASP A 99 12.69 -5.29 3.15
C ASP A 99 11.78 -5.45 4.40
N TYR A 100 10.58 -4.88 4.37
CA TYR A 100 9.70 -4.78 5.56
C TYR A 100 8.45 -5.65 5.50
N LEU A 101 7.96 -6.05 4.31
CA LEU A 101 6.76 -6.91 4.24
C LEU A 101 6.96 -8.26 4.95
N GLY A 102 8.19 -8.78 4.91
CA GLY A 102 8.58 -9.99 5.63
C GLY A 102 8.61 -9.83 7.15
N SER A 103 8.58 -8.60 7.69
CA SER A 103 8.54 -8.36 9.13
C SER A 103 7.13 -8.05 9.64
N CYS A 104 6.15 -7.82 8.75
CA CYS A 104 4.76 -7.49 9.11
C CYS A 104 4.05 -8.61 9.89
N TYR A 105 4.41 -9.87 9.63
CA TYR A 105 3.82 -11.02 10.35
C TYR A 105 4.27 -11.10 11.82
N ARG A 106 5.39 -10.42 12.16
CA ARG A 106 5.94 -10.35 13.52
C ARG A 106 5.47 -9.11 14.28
N ALA A 107 4.84 -8.13 13.61
CA ALA A 107 4.19 -7.01 14.27
C ALA A 107 3.15 -7.55 15.26
N GLY A 108 2.86 -6.79 16.32
CA GLY A 108 2.01 -7.21 17.44
C GLY A 108 0.75 -7.95 17.01
N SER A 109 0.32 -8.89 17.86
CA SER A 109 -0.77 -9.85 17.61
C SER A 109 -2.16 -9.18 17.62
N GLU A 110 -2.35 -8.16 16.78
CA GLU A 110 -3.65 -7.55 16.54
C GLU A 110 -4.61 -8.56 15.88
N PRO A 111 -5.88 -8.61 16.29
CA PRO A 111 -6.81 -9.64 15.85
C PRO A 111 -7.17 -9.53 14.36
N ASP A 112 -7.71 -10.62 13.83
CA ASP A 112 -8.29 -10.70 12.49
C ASP A 112 -9.41 -9.65 12.30
N LEU A 113 -9.70 -9.32 11.04
CA LEU A 113 -10.71 -8.32 10.71
C LEU A 113 -12.11 -8.95 10.71
N PRO A 114 -13.13 -8.24 11.21
CA PRO A 114 -14.50 -8.75 11.16
C PRO A 114 -15.02 -8.77 9.72
N ASN A 115 -15.64 -9.87 9.28
CA ASN A 115 -16.38 -9.90 8.02
C ASN A 115 -17.89 -9.72 8.29
N PRO A 116 -18.50 -8.56 7.95
CA PRO A 116 -19.93 -8.33 8.15
C PRO A 116 -20.84 -9.23 7.29
N HIS A 117 -20.31 -9.87 6.25
CA HIS A 117 -21.07 -10.75 5.35
C HIS A 117 -21.07 -12.22 5.81
N ALA A 118 -20.17 -12.61 6.73
CA ALA A 118 -20.03 -14.00 7.19
C ALA A 118 -21.28 -14.57 7.91
N GLY A 119 -22.25 -13.72 8.27
CA GLY A 119 -23.49 -14.11 8.96
C GLY A 119 -24.71 -14.32 8.08
N LYS A 120 -24.67 -14.02 6.77
CA LYS A 120 -25.84 -14.14 5.87
C LYS A 120 -25.90 -15.44 5.06
N GLY A 121 -24.83 -16.23 5.08
CA GLY A 121 -24.78 -17.58 4.53
C GLY A 121 -24.42 -18.57 5.62
N LYS A 122 -25.38 -18.94 6.48
CA LYS A 122 -25.18 -20.04 7.43
C LYS A 122 -26.18 -21.14 7.14
N LEU A 123 -25.73 -22.18 6.43
CA LEU A 123 -25.92 -23.55 6.87
C LEU A 123 -24.94 -24.46 6.11
N LEU A 124 -24.33 -25.37 6.86
CA LEU A 124 -23.40 -26.44 6.48
C LEU A 124 -21.91 -26.08 6.58
N ILE A 125 -21.17 -27.04 7.15
CA ILE A 125 -19.73 -27.04 7.48
C ILE A 125 -19.36 -26.36 8.81
N ASN A 126 -20.18 -26.60 9.84
CA ASN A 126 -19.67 -26.70 11.21
C ASN A 126 -19.86 -28.16 11.65
N GLN A 127 -18.85 -29.01 11.42
CA GLN A 127 -18.52 -30.14 12.32
C GLN A 127 -17.21 -30.90 12.01
N ASP A 128 -16.52 -30.70 10.87
CA ASP A 128 -15.38 -31.58 10.54
C ASP A 128 -13.96 -31.04 10.79
N LYS A 129 -13.75 -29.76 11.14
CA LYS A 129 -12.37 -29.23 11.28
C LYS A 129 -11.74 -29.41 12.68
N ALA A 130 -12.37 -30.16 13.58
CA ALA A 130 -11.83 -30.50 14.90
C ALA A 130 -10.91 -31.75 14.92
N LYS A 131 -10.62 -32.40 13.79
CA LYS A 131 -9.89 -33.70 13.78
C LYS A 131 -8.65 -33.80 12.87
N ARG A 132 -7.99 -32.70 12.49
CA ARG A 132 -6.65 -32.74 11.86
C ARG A 132 -5.62 -31.89 12.59
N ARG A 133 -5.55 -32.06 13.92
CA ARG A 133 -4.33 -31.80 14.70
C ARG A 133 -3.82 -33.13 15.24
N LYS A 134 -3.02 -33.83 14.43
CA LYS A 134 -1.96 -34.74 14.90
C LYS A 134 -1.15 -35.26 13.72
N LYS A 135 0.17 -35.07 13.84
CA LYS A 135 1.28 -35.62 13.04
C LYS A 135 1.42 -35.14 11.59
N ALA A 136 2.36 -34.21 11.40
CA ALA A 136 3.53 -34.47 10.57
C ALA A 136 4.69 -33.63 11.12
N LYS A 137 5.69 -34.32 11.68
CA LYS A 137 6.98 -33.77 12.11
C LYS A 137 8.01 -34.65 11.41
N GLU A 138 8.63 -34.11 10.36
CA GLU A 138 9.88 -34.55 9.73
C GLU A 138 10.23 -33.43 8.72
N GLN A 139 11.06 -32.46 9.08
CA GLN A 139 12.52 -32.48 9.09
C GLN A 139 13.14 -32.39 7.68
N GLU A 140 13.30 -31.16 7.19
CA GLU A 140 14.42 -30.79 6.32
C GLU A 140 15.10 -29.54 6.88
N ARG A 141 16.29 -29.77 7.45
CA ARG A 141 17.24 -28.71 7.84
C ARG A 141 18.05 -28.34 6.60
N GLY A 142 17.59 -27.32 5.87
CA GLY A 142 18.46 -26.53 5.01
C GLY A 142 19.25 -25.56 5.88
N LYS A 143 20.56 -25.75 5.99
CA LYS A 143 21.47 -24.77 6.62
C LYS A 143 21.55 -23.53 5.74
N THR A 144 20.67 -22.56 5.95
CA THR A 144 20.94 -21.18 5.54
C THR A 144 21.71 -20.53 6.68
N LYS A 145 22.83 -19.87 6.36
CA LYS A 145 23.68 -19.20 7.35
C LYS A 145 22.83 -18.19 8.12
N GLU A 146 22.53 -18.49 9.37
CA GLU A 146 21.96 -17.52 10.32
C GLU A 146 23.04 -16.46 10.56
N GLU A 147 23.00 -15.40 9.76
CA GLU A 147 23.60 -14.14 10.18
C GLU A 147 22.93 -13.74 11.49
N LYS A 148 23.72 -13.36 12.50
CA LYS A 148 23.21 -12.75 13.74
C LYS A 148 22.55 -11.43 13.37
N VAL A 149 21.29 -11.48 12.95
CA VAL A 149 20.45 -10.29 12.84
C VAL A 149 20.05 -9.92 14.26
N ASP A 150 20.28 -8.67 14.63
CA ASP A 150 19.92 -8.16 15.95
C ASP A 150 18.40 -8.30 16.17
N GLU A 151 18.00 -8.91 17.28
CA GLU A 151 16.58 -9.11 17.63
C GLU A 151 15.87 -7.75 17.80
N ASP A 152 16.61 -6.72 18.19
CA ASP A 152 16.06 -5.38 18.34
C ASP A 152 15.87 -4.69 16.98
N ASP A 153 16.75 -4.94 16.02
CA ASP A 153 16.56 -4.51 14.61
C ASP A 153 15.32 -5.17 14.00
N LEU A 154 15.10 -6.45 14.28
CA LEU A 154 13.93 -7.19 13.78
C LEU A 154 12.61 -6.67 14.34
N LYS A 155 12.57 -6.31 15.62
CA LYS A 155 11.39 -5.70 16.25
C LYS A 155 11.12 -4.31 15.70
N GLU A 156 12.16 -3.50 15.51
CA GLU A 156 11.98 -2.17 14.93
C GLU A 156 11.48 -2.27 13.49
N ARG A 157 12.01 -3.22 12.70
CA ARG A 157 11.48 -3.50 11.36
C ARG A 157 10.03 -3.91 11.40
N ALA A 158 9.63 -4.81 12.30
CA ALA A 158 8.24 -5.22 12.43
C ALA A 158 7.32 -4.05 12.81
N ARG A 159 7.76 -3.19 13.73
CA ARG A 159 7.03 -1.97 14.11
C ARG A 159 6.83 -1.02 12.93
N VAL A 160 7.91 -0.72 12.21
CA VAL A 160 7.90 0.18 11.05
C VAL A 160 7.11 -0.41 9.88
N ALA A 161 7.17 -1.72 9.69
CA ALA A 161 6.47 -2.42 8.62
C ALA A 161 4.94 -2.34 8.75
N GLY A 162 4.45 -2.05 9.97
CA GLY A 162 3.05 -2.02 10.27
C GLY A 162 2.38 -3.39 10.11
N GLU A 163 1.09 -3.35 9.84
CA GLU A 163 0.23 -4.51 9.98
C GLU A 163 -0.50 -4.80 8.67
N VAL A 164 -0.44 -6.04 8.18
CA VAL A 164 -1.10 -6.45 6.93
C VAL A 164 -2.20 -7.49 7.20
N TRP A 165 -3.39 -7.23 6.68
CA TRP A 165 -4.49 -8.20 6.62
C TRP A 165 -4.72 -8.65 5.19
N VAL A 166 -5.04 -9.92 5.04
CA VAL A 166 -5.33 -10.57 3.76
C VAL A 166 -6.78 -10.99 3.70
N ALA A 167 -7.36 -10.91 2.50
CA ALA A 167 -8.60 -11.59 2.17
C ALA A 167 -8.25 -12.96 1.59
N ASP A 168 -8.57 -13.99 2.35
CA ASP A 168 -8.34 -15.40 2.00
C ASP A 168 -9.68 -16.05 1.61
N CYS A 169 -9.68 -16.80 0.52
CA CYS A 169 -10.77 -17.68 0.14
C CYS A 169 -10.17 -18.97 -0.43
N GLU A 170 -10.58 -20.13 0.11
CA GLU A 170 -10.09 -21.44 -0.36
C GLU A 170 -8.55 -21.58 -0.34
N ASP A 171 -7.89 -21.02 0.69
CA ASP A 171 -6.43 -21.00 0.85
C ASP A 171 -5.70 -20.16 -0.22
N GLU A 172 -6.41 -19.26 -0.91
CA GLU A 172 -5.87 -18.29 -1.86
C GLU A 172 -6.02 -16.84 -1.37
N VAL A 173 -4.92 -16.08 -1.43
CA VAL A 173 -4.92 -14.65 -1.09
C VAL A 173 -5.46 -13.82 -2.26
N LEU A 174 -6.69 -13.34 -2.12
CA LEU A 174 -7.41 -12.57 -3.14
C LEU A 174 -7.14 -11.06 -3.08
N GLY A 175 -6.70 -10.58 -1.92
CA GLY A 175 -6.50 -9.15 -1.66
C GLY A 175 -5.77 -8.91 -0.35
N CYS A 176 -5.23 -7.70 -0.18
CA CYS A 176 -4.64 -7.27 1.08
C CYS A 176 -4.90 -5.78 1.35
N VAL A 177 -4.84 -5.42 2.62
CA VAL A 177 -4.84 -4.04 3.11
C VAL A 177 -3.88 -3.96 4.28
N ALA A 178 -3.18 -2.84 4.42
CA ALA A 178 -2.27 -2.64 5.52
C ALA A 178 -2.56 -1.35 6.29
N ARG A 179 -2.20 -1.38 7.56
CA ARG A 179 -2.01 -0.21 8.41
C ARG A 179 -0.52 0.09 8.45
N ASP A 180 -0.16 1.36 8.26
CA ASP A 180 1.23 1.79 8.40
C ASP A 180 1.72 1.65 9.86
N GLY A 181 3.02 1.45 10.04
CA GLY A 181 3.66 1.36 11.36
C GLY A 181 3.77 2.71 12.08
N TRP A 182 3.53 3.80 11.36
CA TRP A 182 3.44 5.14 11.93
C TRP A 182 2.16 5.28 12.77
N SER A 183 2.33 5.68 14.04
CA SER A 183 1.21 5.95 14.95
C SER A 183 1.25 7.39 15.45
N ARG A 184 0.24 8.16 15.05
CA ARG A 184 -0.20 9.34 15.80
C ARG A 184 -1.45 8.94 16.59
N ASP A 185 -1.59 9.48 17.79
CA ASP A 185 -2.73 9.17 18.64
C ASP A 185 -4.05 9.52 17.92
N GLY A 186 -5.01 8.60 17.99
CA GLY A 186 -6.33 8.77 17.36
C GLY A 186 -6.36 8.63 15.83
N VAL A 187 -5.25 8.26 15.17
CA VAL A 187 -5.15 8.23 13.70
C VAL A 187 -4.66 6.90 13.14
N TYR A 188 -5.31 6.42 12.07
CA TYR A 188 -4.85 5.29 11.26
C TYR A 188 -4.45 5.74 9.85
N ARG A 189 -3.34 5.21 9.34
CA ARG A 189 -2.96 5.34 7.93
C ARG A 189 -3.12 4.00 7.22
N ILE A 190 -3.98 3.96 6.21
CA ILE A 190 -4.17 2.81 5.32
C ILE A 190 -3.14 2.88 4.19
N CYS A 191 -2.45 1.77 3.98
CA CYS A 191 -1.45 1.58 2.93
C CYS A 191 -1.62 0.22 2.25
N ARG A 192 -0.93 0.02 1.12
CA ARG A 192 -0.83 -1.28 0.43
C ARG A 192 -2.17 -1.99 0.13
N LEU A 193 -3.24 -1.23 -0.12
CA LEU A 193 -4.53 -1.80 -0.51
C LEU A 193 -4.48 -2.31 -1.95
N VAL A 194 -4.54 -3.63 -2.12
CA VAL A 194 -4.52 -4.27 -3.45
C VAL A 194 -5.50 -5.44 -3.50
N VAL A 195 -6.19 -5.57 -4.64
CA VAL A 195 -7.07 -6.70 -4.94
C VAL A 195 -6.64 -7.32 -6.27
N GLN A 196 -6.59 -8.65 -6.30
CA GLN A 196 -6.30 -9.45 -7.49
C GLN A 196 -7.18 -9.00 -8.65
N SER A 197 -6.62 -8.94 -9.86
CA SER A 197 -7.29 -8.42 -11.06
C SER A 197 -8.65 -9.07 -11.36
N TRP A 198 -8.78 -10.37 -11.13
CA TRP A 198 -10.00 -11.17 -11.35
C TRP A 198 -11.16 -10.83 -10.41
N TYR A 199 -10.86 -10.31 -9.22
CA TYR A 199 -11.84 -10.02 -8.16
C TYR A 199 -12.09 -8.51 -7.98
N ARG A 200 -11.57 -7.67 -8.88
CA ARG A 200 -11.83 -6.23 -8.86
C ARG A 200 -13.28 -5.95 -9.24
N ARG A 201 -13.86 -4.94 -8.56
CA ARG A 201 -15.27 -4.54 -8.69
C ARG A 201 -16.30 -5.53 -8.11
N GLU A 202 -15.86 -6.61 -7.46
CA GLU A 202 -16.74 -7.54 -6.72
C GLU A 202 -17.01 -7.08 -5.27
N GLY A 203 -16.50 -5.91 -4.87
CA GLY A 203 -16.69 -5.37 -3.52
C GLY A 203 -15.60 -5.75 -2.51
N LEU A 204 -14.64 -6.60 -2.87
CA LEU A 204 -13.57 -7.06 -1.97
C LEU A 204 -12.74 -5.93 -1.35
N GLY A 205 -12.36 -4.93 -2.16
CA GLY A 205 -11.62 -3.76 -1.63
C GLY A 205 -12.43 -2.95 -0.63
N ARG A 206 -13.75 -2.82 -0.85
CA ARG A 206 -14.66 -2.15 0.09
C ARG A 206 -14.73 -2.94 1.39
N LEU A 207 -14.86 -4.26 1.31
CA LEU A 207 -14.87 -5.15 2.47
C LEU A 207 -13.59 -4.97 3.32
N LEU A 208 -12.42 -5.05 2.69
CA LEU A 208 -11.13 -4.87 3.38
C LEU A 208 -11.04 -3.53 4.13
N VAL A 209 -11.38 -2.42 3.46
CA VAL A 209 -11.29 -1.08 4.08
C VAL A 209 -12.34 -0.91 5.18
N GLN A 210 -13.59 -1.27 4.94
CA GLN A 210 -14.66 -1.11 5.94
C GLN A 210 -14.43 -1.97 7.18
N SER A 211 -13.88 -3.16 7.04
CA SER A 211 -13.53 -4.01 8.17
C SER A 211 -12.36 -3.43 8.98
N LEU A 212 -11.37 -2.83 8.31
CA LEU A 212 -10.28 -2.11 8.98
C LEU A 212 -10.78 -0.85 9.70
N GLU A 213 -11.68 -0.08 9.08
CA GLU A 213 -12.35 1.08 9.69
C GLU A 213 -13.19 0.69 10.91
N ALA A 214 -13.96 -0.40 10.81
CA ALA A 214 -14.78 -0.88 11.92
C ALA A 214 -13.92 -1.27 13.13
N LYS A 215 -12.76 -1.89 12.86
CA LYS A 215 -11.77 -2.21 13.89
C LYS A 215 -11.15 -0.93 14.47
N ALA A 216 -10.71 0.00 13.63
CA ALA A 216 -10.17 1.28 14.08
C ALA A 216 -11.14 2.02 15.01
N ARG A 217 -12.43 2.06 14.66
CA ARG A 217 -13.47 2.65 15.52
C ARG A 217 -13.58 1.96 16.88
N GLN A 218 -13.49 0.63 16.93
CA GLN A 218 -13.49 -0.13 18.18
C GLN A 218 -12.26 0.15 19.06
N SER A 219 -11.14 0.50 18.43
CA SER A 219 -9.89 0.88 19.09
C SER A 219 -9.84 2.37 19.49
N GLY A 220 -10.93 3.13 19.33
CA GLY A 220 -10.99 4.54 19.71
C GLY A 220 -10.30 5.49 18.72
N ILE A 221 -10.09 5.05 17.48
CA ILE A 221 -9.51 5.88 16.42
C ILE A 221 -10.57 6.82 15.87
N ALA A 222 -10.23 8.11 15.82
CA ALA A 222 -11.11 9.16 15.34
C ALA A 222 -11.02 9.36 13.83
N ARG A 223 -9.86 9.08 13.22
CA ARG A 223 -9.61 9.42 11.82
C ARG A 223 -8.74 8.42 11.07
N VAL A 224 -9.03 8.28 9.77
CA VAL A 224 -8.28 7.43 8.84
C VAL A 224 -7.79 8.23 7.64
N TYR A 225 -6.50 8.08 7.33
CA TYR A 225 -5.87 8.61 6.12
C TYR A 225 -5.55 7.50 5.13
N ALA A 226 -5.66 7.80 3.85
CA ALA A 226 -5.28 6.93 2.76
C ALA A 226 -4.43 7.69 1.74
N HIS A 227 -3.22 7.20 1.51
CA HIS A 227 -2.33 7.76 0.48
C HIS A 227 -2.60 7.08 -0.86
N VAL A 228 -3.01 7.88 -1.84
CA VAL A 228 -3.36 7.40 -3.19
C VAL A 228 -2.35 7.98 -4.18
N PRO A 229 -1.75 7.20 -5.10
CA PRO A 229 -0.84 7.76 -6.10
C PRO A 229 -1.51 8.87 -6.88
N PHE A 230 -0.81 9.98 -7.12
CA PHE A 230 -1.36 11.12 -7.86
C PHE A 230 -2.03 10.75 -9.20
N PRO A 231 -1.47 9.85 -10.05
CA PRO A 231 -2.10 9.46 -11.31
C PRO A 231 -3.23 8.43 -11.17
N SER A 232 -3.51 7.92 -9.96
CA SER A 232 -4.50 6.86 -9.74
C SER A 232 -5.92 7.40 -9.66
N LYS A 233 -6.55 7.58 -10.84
CA LYS A 233 -7.99 7.92 -10.94
C LYS A 233 -8.89 6.84 -10.32
N VAL A 234 -8.47 5.58 -10.39
CA VAL A 234 -9.23 4.45 -9.82
C VAL A 234 -9.21 4.49 -8.30
N GLY A 235 -8.05 4.76 -7.69
CA GLY A 235 -7.91 4.91 -6.24
C GLY A 235 -8.73 6.09 -5.72
N GLU A 236 -8.65 7.25 -6.37
CA GLU A 236 -9.50 8.41 -6.06
C GLU A 236 -10.99 8.08 -6.17
N ALA A 237 -11.37 7.47 -7.30
CA ALA A 237 -12.65 6.81 -7.57
C ALA A 237 -13.20 6.02 -6.37
N PHE A 238 -12.34 5.16 -5.85
CA PHE A 238 -12.64 4.18 -4.83
C PHE A 238 -12.80 4.81 -3.44
N PHE A 239 -11.85 5.63 -3.01
CA PHE A 239 -11.89 6.27 -1.68
C PHE A 239 -13.02 7.29 -1.56
N ARG A 240 -13.30 8.08 -2.62
CA ARG A 240 -14.49 8.96 -2.62
C ARG A 240 -15.79 8.17 -2.44
N LYS A 241 -15.93 7.01 -3.08
CA LYS A 241 -17.11 6.11 -2.92
C LYS A 241 -17.21 5.43 -1.54
N LEU A 242 -16.14 5.48 -0.75
CA LEU A 242 -16.12 5.02 0.64
C LEU A 242 -16.38 6.15 1.65
N GLY A 243 -16.57 7.38 1.16
CA GLY A 243 -16.82 8.56 1.99
C GLY A 243 -15.57 9.31 2.43
N TYR A 244 -14.41 9.03 1.83
CA TYR A 244 -13.21 9.83 2.07
C TYR A 244 -13.28 11.13 1.26
N ARG A 245 -12.85 12.23 1.87
CA ARG A 245 -12.61 13.52 1.20
C ARG A 245 -11.14 13.65 0.84
N LEU A 246 -10.82 14.36 -0.24
CA LEU A 246 -9.43 14.76 -0.48
C LEU A 246 -9.08 15.81 0.57
N GLN A 247 -7.95 15.66 1.26
CA GLN A 247 -7.51 16.61 2.28
C GLN A 247 -7.33 18.01 1.65
N GLY A 248 -7.81 19.04 2.33
CA GLY A 248 -7.91 20.40 1.79
C GLY A 248 -9.07 20.68 0.82
N GLU A 249 -9.92 19.69 0.48
CA GLU A 249 -11.24 19.97 -0.10
C GLU A 249 -12.20 20.38 1.02
N THR A 250 -12.37 21.69 1.25
CA THR A 250 -13.38 22.19 2.20
C THR A 250 -14.77 21.85 1.68
N ALA A 251 -15.49 20.99 2.38
CA ALA A 251 -16.81 20.53 2.00
C ALA A 251 -17.89 21.60 2.29
N GLY A 252 -17.76 22.82 1.78
CA GLY A 252 -18.79 23.87 1.89
C GLY A 252 -19.24 24.26 3.31
N VAL A 253 -18.58 23.75 4.36
CA VAL A 253 -18.75 24.22 5.74
C VAL A 253 -17.78 25.39 5.90
N GLN A 254 -18.36 26.56 6.14
CA GLN A 254 -17.64 27.77 6.49
C GLN A 254 -16.76 27.49 7.72
N ASP A 255 -15.49 27.85 7.61
CA ASP A 255 -14.61 28.19 8.73
C ASP A 255 -14.23 27.07 9.73
N GLU A 256 -13.80 25.91 9.23
CA GLU A 256 -12.86 25.07 9.96
C GLU A 256 -11.57 24.98 9.16
N GLU A 257 -10.60 25.84 9.49
CA GLU A 257 -9.20 25.63 9.09
C GLU A 257 -8.81 24.25 9.65
N GLU A 258 -8.39 23.31 8.79
CA GLU A 258 -7.80 22.05 9.27
C GLU A 258 -6.63 22.44 10.19
N GLU A 259 -6.73 22.11 11.50
CA GLU A 259 -5.67 22.42 12.46
C GLU A 259 -4.33 21.84 11.94
N GLU A 260 -3.21 22.52 12.19
CA GLU A 260 -1.88 22.06 11.72
C GLU A 260 -1.58 20.61 12.16
N ASP A 261 -2.08 20.22 13.33
CA ASP A 261 -1.96 18.87 13.89
C ASP A 261 -2.79 17.84 13.13
N ASP A 262 -3.76 18.26 12.34
CA ASP A 262 -4.70 17.43 11.58
C ASP A 262 -4.34 17.30 10.10
N TYR A 263 -3.30 18.00 9.65
CA TYR A 263 -2.81 17.93 8.29
C TYR A 263 -1.79 16.79 8.12
N GLU A 264 -2.12 15.81 7.27
CA GLU A 264 -1.20 14.74 6.87
C GLU A 264 -0.42 15.14 5.60
N GLU A 265 0.91 15.03 5.64
CA GLU A 265 1.74 15.44 4.50
C GLU A 265 1.67 14.40 3.37
N PRO A 266 1.45 14.81 2.11
CA PRO A 266 1.61 13.91 0.99
C PRO A 266 3.06 13.44 0.89
N GLU A 267 3.27 12.19 0.50
CA GLU A 267 4.61 11.69 0.20
C GLU A 267 5.22 12.54 -0.91
N LYS A 268 6.44 13.05 -0.66
CA LYS A 268 7.20 13.89 -1.60
C LYS A 268 8.24 13.03 -2.31
N GLY A 269 8.29 13.15 -3.64
CA GLY A 269 9.24 12.47 -4.50
C GLY A 269 10.39 13.39 -4.95
N TRP A 270 10.88 13.14 -6.16
CA TRP A 270 11.95 13.93 -6.78
C TRP A 270 11.58 15.42 -6.84
N LEU A 271 12.53 16.29 -6.45
CA LEU A 271 12.36 17.75 -6.35
C LEU A 271 11.29 18.21 -5.34
N GLY A 272 10.91 17.35 -4.38
CA GLY A 272 9.90 17.67 -3.38
C GLY A 272 8.46 17.63 -3.90
N PHE A 273 8.25 17.17 -5.14
CA PHE A 273 6.91 17.09 -5.71
C PHE A 273 6.08 15.99 -5.06
N PRO A 274 4.81 16.25 -4.72
CA PRO A 274 3.95 15.23 -4.14
C PRO A 274 3.72 14.08 -5.14
N VAL A 275 3.92 12.85 -4.69
CA VAL A 275 3.67 11.62 -5.45
C VAL A 275 2.34 10.96 -5.05
N THR A 276 1.78 11.37 -3.91
CA THR A 276 0.48 10.91 -3.41
C THR A 276 -0.48 12.07 -3.18
N LYS A 277 -1.77 11.75 -3.23
CA LYS A 277 -2.89 12.53 -2.72
C LYS A 277 -3.32 11.91 -1.40
N VAL A 278 -3.61 12.73 -0.41
CA VAL A 278 -4.08 12.24 0.89
C VAL A 278 -5.59 12.36 0.96
N PHE A 279 -6.23 11.23 1.23
CA PHE A 279 -7.66 11.13 1.46
C PHE A 279 -7.92 10.91 2.94
N VAL A 280 -8.89 11.63 3.50
CA VAL A 280 -9.20 11.60 4.93
C VAL A 280 -10.66 11.24 5.17
N LYS A 281 -10.91 10.49 6.24
CA LYS A 281 -12.25 10.13 6.71
C LYS A 281 -12.29 10.08 8.23
N ASP A 282 -13.25 10.79 8.80
CA ASP A 282 -13.57 10.73 10.23
C ASP A 282 -14.44 9.48 10.50
N LEU A 283 -14.16 8.76 11.60
CA LEU A 283 -14.77 7.45 11.92
C LEU A 283 -15.97 7.52 12.84
#